data_AF-A0A3M1ZYA9-F1
#
_entry.id   AF-A0A3M1ZYA9-F1
#
_cell.length_a   1.000
_cell.length_b   1.000
_cell.length_c   1.000
_cell.angle_alpha   90.00
_cell.angle_beta   90.00
_cell.angle_gamma   90.00
#
_symmetry.space_group_name_H-M   'P 1'
#
loop_
_entity.id
_entity.type
_entity.pdbx_description
1 polymer ?
#
loop_
_entity_poly.entity_id
_entity_poly.type
_entity_poly.pdbx_seq_one_letter_code
_entity_poly.pdbx_strand_id
1 'polypeptide(L)'
;MMRAMDLRRLPTLLCAVILAAGCGPEATSTSSVGETDSGTEGTVGTGGSSTGTTTDSAGTDSATGSTSAADTGQSFINTDTGNSTGPLPPQPNGSMCTVGEECESGKCYVLPMIGGVCSDCLEDADCPMGTCALDPNVGYATCSDGGLGAMCDTPGQQGGCQDGLVCAELLDTMGFFPANFCSECVSDGDCSNGQLCSPTYDTMALGGYKACVDPGSVPNDQGCDHLGSGDQACMSGYCSAADVMGFLEIGVCGECDPDTNMGCGMNQTCSPPTADQGGLSGATCG
;
A
#
# COMPACT_ATOMS: atom_id res chain seq x y z
N MET A 1 -12.71 -17.80 55.95
CA MET A 1 -13.83 -18.64 55.50
C MET A 1 -13.67 -18.85 54.00
N MET A 2 -13.01 -19.95 53.63
CA MET A 2 -12.75 -20.37 52.26
C MET A 2 -13.98 -21.10 51.73
N ARG A 3 -14.54 -20.67 50.60
CA ARG A 3 -15.60 -21.40 49.89
C ARG A 3 -14.95 -22.28 48.83
N ALA A 4 -15.22 -23.58 48.96
CA ALA A 4 -14.74 -24.66 48.11
C ALA A 4 -15.46 -24.66 46.74
N MET A 5 -14.69 -25.01 45.71
CA MET A 5 -15.14 -25.33 44.36
C MET A 5 -15.82 -26.72 44.34
N ASP A 6 -17.01 -26.81 43.75
CA ASP A 6 -17.68 -28.09 43.46
C ASP A 6 -17.63 -28.33 41.95
N LEU A 7 -16.75 -29.24 41.54
CA LEU A 7 -16.52 -29.66 40.16
C LEU A 7 -17.05 -31.08 40.02
N ARG A 8 -18.27 -31.24 39.47
CA ARG A 8 -18.85 -32.57 39.20
C ARG A 8 -19.57 -32.63 37.85
N ARG A 9 -18.98 -33.51 37.01
CA ARG A 9 -19.58 -34.49 36.08
C ARG A 9 -19.62 -34.18 34.57
N LEU A 10 -18.65 -34.81 33.90
CA LEU A 10 -18.63 -35.38 32.54
C LEU A 10 -19.87 -36.24 32.20
N PRO A 11 -20.15 -36.43 30.88
CA PRO A 11 -19.76 -37.70 30.23
C PRO A 11 -19.03 -37.48 28.88
N THR A 12 -17.79 -37.97 28.72
CA THR A 12 -17.40 -39.17 27.95
C THR A 12 -18.12 -39.38 26.61
N LEU A 13 -17.42 -39.08 25.51
CA LEU A 13 -17.62 -39.75 24.22
C LEU A 13 -16.26 -40.30 23.74
N LEU A 14 -16.31 -41.56 23.33
CA LEU A 14 -15.23 -42.50 23.08
C LEU A 14 -15.23 -42.81 21.58
N CYS A 15 -14.12 -42.69 20.85
CA CYS A 15 -13.93 -43.47 19.61
C CYS A 15 -12.46 -43.55 19.13
N ALA A 16 -11.92 -44.75 19.29
CA ALA A 16 -11.01 -45.53 18.43
C ALA A 16 -9.69 -44.93 17.90
N VAL A 17 -8.61 -45.46 18.48
CA VAL A 17 -7.22 -45.51 17.98
C VAL A 17 -7.05 -46.72 17.07
N ILE A 18 -6.30 -46.58 15.96
CA ILE A 18 -5.65 -47.71 15.26
C ILE A 18 -4.13 -47.52 15.34
N LEU A 19 -3.45 -48.50 15.94
CA LEU A 19 -1.99 -48.65 16.00
C LEU A 19 -1.42 -49.20 14.68
N ALA A 20 -0.26 -48.70 14.28
CA ALA A 20 0.76 -49.50 13.62
C ALA A 20 2.13 -49.18 14.24
N ALA A 21 2.84 -50.24 14.62
CA ALA A 21 4.06 -50.26 15.41
C ALA A 21 5.34 -50.16 14.56
N GLY A 22 6.42 -49.65 15.15
CA GLY A 22 7.79 -49.80 14.65
C GLY A 22 8.84 -49.40 15.71
N CYS A 23 9.52 -50.40 16.29
CA CYS A 23 10.64 -50.37 17.25
C CYS A 23 11.78 -49.41 16.83
N GLY A 24 12.49 -48.65 17.69
CA GLY A 24 13.29 -48.94 18.90
C GLY A 24 14.76 -48.46 18.65
N PRO A 25 15.75 -48.53 19.57
CA PRO A 25 15.78 -48.25 21.02
C PRO A 25 16.86 -47.19 21.45
N GLU A 26 16.67 -46.69 22.67
CA GLU A 26 17.61 -46.23 23.73
C GLU A 26 19.05 -45.77 23.41
N ALA A 27 19.39 -44.55 23.89
CA ALA A 27 20.67 -44.28 24.55
C ALA A 27 20.52 -43.17 25.61
N THR A 28 20.61 -43.60 26.87
CA THR A 28 20.87 -42.81 28.07
C THR A 28 22.20 -42.06 27.98
N SER A 29 22.27 -40.79 28.39
CA SER A 29 23.42 -40.25 29.14
C SER A 29 23.14 -38.88 29.74
N THR A 30 23.83 -38.64 30.85
CA THR A 30 23.52 -37.75 31.96
C THR A 30 24.52 -36.60 32.01
N SER A 31 24.03 -35.40 32.33
CA SER A 31 24.66 -34.28 33.05
C SER A 31 26.05 -33.71 32.65
N SER A 32 26.07 -32.36 32.65
CA SER A 32 26.89 -31.46 33.48
C SER A 32 27.92 -30.55 32.79
N VAL A 33 27.97 -29.30 33.32
CA VAL A 33 29.07 -28.29 33.31
C VAL A 33 29.43 -27.76 31.91
N GLY A 34 29.23 -26.49 31.55
CA GLY A 34 29.65 -25.26 32.22
C GLY A 34 30.96 -24.80 31.59
N GLU A 35 30.96 -23.73 30.78
CA GLU A 35 32.12 -22.87 30.56
C GLU A 35 31.68 -21.53 29.93
N THR A 36 32.00 -20.45 30.63
CA THR A 36 31.98 -19.06 30.17
C THR A 36 33.41 -18.74 29.79
N ASP A 37 33.65 -18.28 28.56
CA ASP A 37 34.98 -17.79 28.18
C ASP A 37 34.91 -16.36 27.64
N SER A 38 35.90 -15.59 28.07
CA SER A 38 36.11 -14.17 27.80
C SER A 38 37.42 -14.02 27.03
N GLY A 39 37.46 -13.15 26.03
CA GLY A 39 38.71 -12.68 25.41
C GLY A 39 38.38 -11.75 24.24
N THR A 40 38.56 -10.42 24.30
CA THR A 40 39.76 -9.56 24.54
C THR A 40 40.56 -9.27 23.26
N GLU A 41 40.45 -7.99 22.84
CA GLU A 41 41.42 -7.06 22.24
C GLU A 41 42.09 -7.24 20.85
N GLY A 42 42.16 -6.09 20.17
CA GLY A 42 43.23 -5.67 19.24
C GLY A 42 42.77 -5.55 17.77
N THR A 43 43.14 -4.57 16.93
CA THR A 43 44.12 -3.46 17.01
C THR A 43 43.90 -2.55 15.78
N VAL A 44 44.07 -1.25 16.00
CA VAL A 44 44.54 -0.14 15.13
C VAL A 44 44.76 -0.40 13.62
N GLY A 45 44.17 0.47 12.80
CA GLY A 45 44.56 0.74 11.41
C GLY A 45 44.39 2.23 11.05
N THR A 46 45.48 2.99 11.18
CA THR A 46 45.63 4.41 10.80
C THR A 46 46.30 4.52 9.42
N GLY A 47 45.82 5.43 8.56
CA GLY A 47 46.51 5.90 7.35
C GLY A 47 45.62 5.86 6.10
N GLY A 48 45.52 6.89 5.25
CA GLY A 48 46.29 8.11 5.17
C GLY A 48 45.71 9.11 4.16
N SER A 49 46.20 10.34 4.34
CA SER A 49 46.04 11.55 3.55
C SER A 49 46.27 11.39 2.04
N SER A 50 45.48 12.10 1.22
CA SER A 50 45.90 12.63 -0.08
C SER A 50 45.08 13.85 -0.48
N THR A 51 45.68 15.01 -0.25
CA THR A 51 45.37 16.32 -0.83
C THR A 51 45.52 16.28 -2.36
N GLY A 52 44.55 16.86 -3.07
CA GLY A 52 44.64 17.11 -4.51
C GLY A 52 43.95 18.43 -4.88
N THR A 53 44.67 19.52 -4.69
CA THR A 53 44.40 20.83 -5.29
C THR A 53 44.89 20.85 -6.74
N THR A 54 44.04 21.22 -7.71
CA THR A 54 44.48 21.82 -8.98
C THR A 54 43.56 22.96 -9.39
N THR A 55 44.23 24.03 -9.75
CA THR A 55 43.83 25.40 -10.06
C THR A 55 43.47 25.58 -11.54
N ASP A 56 42.54 26.50 -11.80
CA ASP A 56 42.27 27.34 -12.98
C ASP A 56 42.65 26.88 -14.41
N SER A 57 41.70 27.05 -15.33
CA SER A 57 41.97 27.70 -16.62
C SER A 57 40.71 28.35 -17.18
N ALA A 58 40.79 29.67 -17.32
CA ALA A 58 39.89 30.49 -18.12
C ALA A 58 40.11 30.19 -19.62
N GLY A 59 39.02 30.17 -20.38
CA GLY A 59 39.03 30.09 -21.84
C GLY A 59 37.83 30.83 -22.40
N THR A 60 38.03 32.10 -22.71
CA THR A 60 37.13 32.90 -23.56
C THR A 60 37.43 32.50 -25.00
N ASP A 61 36.43 32.17 -25.82
CA ASP A 61 36.50 32.48 -27.25
C ASP A 61 35.11 32.66 -27.86
N SER A 62 34.98 33.81 -28.53
CA SER A 62 33.84 34.22 -29.32
C SER A 62 33.89 33.55 -30.69
N ALA A 63 32.76 33.02 -31.15
CA ALA A 63 32.55 32.77 -32.57
C ALA A 63 31.21 33.37 -33.02
N THR A 64 31.34 34.54 -33.65
CA THR A 64 30.36 35.23 -34.48
C THR A 64 30.22 34.52 -35.84
N GLY A 65 29.00 34.41 -36.37
CA GLY A 65 28.74 34.09 -37.78
C GLY A 65 27.34 33.51 -38.01
N SER A 66 26.28 34.30 -38.19
CA SER A 66 25.82 34.99 -39.42
C SER A 66 24.81 34.17 -40.25
N THR A 67 23.56 34.63 -40.18
CA THR A 67 22.56 34.86 -41.26
C THR A 67 22.07 33.75 -42.20
N SER A 68 20.72 33.76 -42.34
CA SER A 68 19.85 33.44 -43.52
C SER A 68 19.00 32.19 -43.29
N ALA A 69 17.76 32.05 -43.75
CA ALA A 69 16.73 32.92 -44.31
C ALA A 69 15.42 32.10 -44.19
N ALA A 70 14.28 32.76 -44.32
CA ALA A 70 12.95 32.17 -44.22
C ALA A 70 12.73 30.96 -45.14
N ASP A 71 11.89 30.00 -44.69
CA ASP A 71 10.90 29.44 -45.59
C ASP A 71 9.60 29.05 -44.88
N THR A 72 8.52 29.41 -45.54
CA THR A 72 7.12 29.19 -45.22
C THR A 72 6.69 27.81 -45.70
N GLY A 73 6.25 26.94 -44.81
CA GLY A 73 5.70 25.66 -45.22
C GLY A 73 4.93 24.98 -44.10
N GLN A 74 3.61 25.19 -44.09
CA GLN A 74 2.70 24.33 -43.33
C GLN A 74 2.80 22.91 -43.90
N SER A 75 3.40 21.99 -43.14
CA SER A 75 3.41 20.56 -43.43
C SER A 75 3.07 19.81 -42.15
N PHE A 76 1.86 19.24 -42.11
CA PHE A 76 1.24 18.60 -40.95
C PHE A 76 1.66 17.14 -40.75
N ILE A 77 2.68 16.64 -41.46
CA ILE A 77 3.25 15.31 -41.23
C ILE A 77 4.76 15.41 -41.46
N ASN A 78 5.50 15.72 -40.39
CA ASN A 78 6.94 15.50 -40.38
C ASN A 78 7.19 14.05 -39.96
N THR A 79 7.13 13.13 -40.93
CA THR A 79 7.68 11.78 -40.76
C THR A 79 9.20 11.92 -40.79
N ASP A 80 9.76 12.43 -39.71
CA ASP A 80 11.19 12.39 -39.47
C ASP A 80 11.53 10.93 -39.10
N THR A 81 11.73 10.10 -40.11
CA THR A 81 12.50 8.85 -40.00
C THR A 81 14.00 9.13 -39.88
N GLY A 82 14.36 10.33 -39.38
CA GLY A 82 15.68 10.66 -38.93
C GLY A 82 16.03 9.75 -37.77
N ASN A 83 16.68 8.64 -38.11
CA ASN A 83 17.42 7.78 -37.21
C ASN A 83 18.55 8.63 -36.59
N SER A 84 18.18 9.51 -35.67
CA SER A 84 19.12 10.24 -34.82
C SER A 84 19.83 9.18 -34.00
N THR A 85 21.03 8.81 -34.45
CA THR A 85 21.95 7.93 -33.72
C THR A 85 22.57 8.62 -32.49
N GLY A 86 22.12 9.83 -32.16
CA GLY A 86 22.46 10.52 -30.92
C GLY A 86 21.44 10.20 -29.82
N PRO A 87 21.83 10.29 -28.54
CA PRO A 87 20.88 10.24 -27.44
C PRO A 87 19.76 11.25 -27.69
N LEU A 88 18.51 10.79 -27.63
CA LEU A 88 17.37 11.71 -27.67
C LEU A 88 17.49 12.66 -26.46
N PRO A 89 17.11 13.94 -26.60
CA PRO A 89 17.05 14.81 -25.45
C PRO A 89 16.04 14.24 -24.44
N PRO A 90 16.32 14.39 -23.12
CA PRO A 90 15.38 13.98 -22.10
C PRO A 90 14.04 14.71 -22.30
N GLN A 91 12.95 13.99 -22.07
CA GLN A 91 11.57 14.40 -22.30
C GLN A 91 10.96 15.00 -21.02
N PRO A 92 10.01 15.94 -21.14
CA PRO A 92 9.33 16.52 -19.98
C PRO A 92 8.42 15.49 -19.30
N ASN A 93 8.04 15.76 -18.04
CA ASN A 93 7.08 14.94 -17.31
C ASN A 93 5.76 14.75 -18.07
N GLY A 94 5.13 13.59 -17.90
CA GLY A 94 3.97 13.15 -18.67
C GLY A 94 4.32 12.50 -20.02
N SER A 95 5.57 12.56 -20.46
CA SER A 95 6.02 11.87 -21.67
C SER A 95 6.22 10.37 -21.41
N MET A 96 5.96 9.53 -22.42
CA MET A 96 6.22 8.09 -22.32
C MET A 96 7.72 7.82 -22.25
N CYS A 97 8.11 6.86 -21.41
CA CYS A 97 9.51 6.46 -21.22
C CYS A 97 9.61 4.95 -20.97
N THR A 98 10.82 4.43 -21.14
CA THR A 98 11.21 3.05 -20.81
C THR A 98 12.27 2.99 -19.72
N VAL A 99 13.07 4.06 -19.59
CA VAL A 99 14.13 4.21 -18.60
C VAL A 99 14.20 5.66 -18.11
N GLY A 100 14.82 5.89 -16.95
CA GLY A 100 14.87 7.21 -16.31
C GLY A 100 15.63 8.26 -17.12
N GLU A 101 16.66 7.86 -17.88
CA GLU A 101 17.50 8.76 -18.69
C GLU A 101 16.73 9.44 -19.84
N GLU A 102 15.57 8.89 -20.20
CA GLU A 102 14.67 9.48 -21.19
C GLU A 102 13.86 10.65 -20.61
N CYS A 103 13.92 10.89 -19.30
CA CYS A 103 13.14 11.91 -18.60
C CYS A 103 14.01 13.06 -18.10
N GLU A 104 13.51 14.30 -18.18
CA GLU A 104 14.18 15.48 -17.63
C GLU A 104 14.44 15.36 -16.12
N SER A 105 13.52 14.69 -15.42
CA SER A 105 13.65 14.37 -13.99
C SER A 105 14.61 13.23 -13.69
N GLY A 106 15.04 12.45 -14.70
CA GLY A 106 15.75 11.19 -14.53
C GLY A 106 14.87 10.03 -14.05
N LYS A 107 13.55 10.19 -14.02
CA LYS A 107 12.62 9.27 -13.37
C LYS A 107 11.50 8.82 -14.30
N CYS A 108 11.50 7.52 -14.62
CA CYS A 108 10.47 6.86 -15.42
C CYS A 108 9.58 5.97 -14.54
N TYR A 109 8.38 6.46 -14.19
CA TYR A 109 7.44 5.73 -13.34
C TYR A 109 6.71 4.67 -14.17
N VAL A 110 6.94 3.40 -13.86
CA VAL A 110 6.44 2.27 -14.67
C VAL A 110 5.13 1.74 -14.12
N LEU A 111 4.06 1.90 -14.90
CA LEU A 111 2.76 1.29 -14.62
C LEU A 111 2.66 -0.07 -15.30
N PRO A 112 2.29 -1.14 -14.56
CA PRO A 112 2.02 -2.44 -15.16
C PRO A 112 0.99 -2.31 -16.30
N MET A 113 1.25 -2.99 -17.42
CA MET A 113 0.44 -3.00 -18.66
C MET A 113 0.40 -1.71 -19.49
N ILE A 114 0.62 -0.52 -18.92
CA ILE A 114 0.48 0.76 -19.64
C ILE A 114 1.83 1.30 -20.13
N GLY A 115 2.93 0.95 -19.45
CA GLY A 115 4.29 1.42 -19.78
C GLY A 115 4.80 2.45 -18.76
N GLY A 116 5.90 3.13 -19.10
CA GLY A 116 6.50 4.15 -18.25
C GLY A 116 6.08 5.56 -18.62
N VAL A 117 5.97 6.43 -17.62
CA VAL A 117 5.74 7.88 -17.78
C VAL A 117 6.77 8.68 -16.99
N CYS A 118 7.36 9.69 -17.64
CA CYS A 118 8.28 10.61 -17.01
C CYS A 118 7.59 11.35 -15.88
N SER A 119 8.14 11.25 -14.68
CA SER A 119 7.50 11.68 -13.44
C SER A 119 8.46 12.47 -12.56
N ASP A 120 7.95 13.20 -11.58
CA ASP A 120 8.78 13.98 -10.63
C ASP A 120 9.46 13.10 -9.58
N CYS A 121 8.90 11.93 -9.31
CA CYS A 121 9.33 10.97 -8.31
C CYS A 121 9.09 9.53 -8.80
N LEU A 122 9.82 8.56 -8.22
CA LEU A 122 9.61 7.13 -8.39
C LEU A 122 9.14 6.49 -7.09
N GLU A 123 9.72 6.93 -5.99
CA GLU A 123 9.45 6.40 -4.65
C GLU A 123 9.28 7.53 -3.64
N ASP A 124 8.70 7.25 -2.48
CA ASP A 124 8.53 8.26 -1.42
C ASP A 124 9.86 8.94 -1.01
N ALA A 125 10.99 8.23 -1.12
CA ALA A 125 12.32 8.76 -0.80
C ALA A 125 12.80 9.86 -1.76
N ASP A 126 12.19 9.97 -2.95
CA ASP A 126 12.46 11.04 -3.90
C ASP A 126 11.83 12.38 -3.50
N CYS A 127 10.87 12.34 -2.59
CA CYS A 127 10.13 13.51 -2.15
C CYS A 127 10.75 14.04 -0.84
N PRO A 128 11.29 15.28 -0.82
CA PRO A 128 11.92 15.84 0.38
C PRO A 128 10.96 15.94 1.57
N MET A 129 9.66 16.05 1.26
CA MET A 129 8.54 15.97 2.18
C MET A 129 7.40 15.28 1.43
N GLY A 130 6.67 14.38 2.09
CA GLY A 130 5.50 13.75 1.51
C GLY A 130 5.77 12.43 0.79
N THR A 131 4.81 12.02 -0.03
CA THR A 131 4.83 10.74 -0.76
C THR A 131 4.92 10.94 -2.26
N CYS A 132 5.33 9.91 -2.99
CA CYS A 132 5.27 9.88 -4.44
C CYS A 132 3.99 9.17 -4.89
N ALA A 133 3.09 9.90 -5.57
CA ALA A 133 1.81 9.34 -6.01
C ALA A 133 1.51 9.70 -7.46
N LEU A 134 0.93 8.76 -8.20
CA LEU A 134 0.38 9.03 -9.53
C LEU A 134 -0.83 9.96 -9.40
N ASP A 135 -0.74 11.17 -9.94
CA ASP A 135 -1.90 12.08 -9.98
C ASP A 135 -2.68 11.85 -11.29
N PRO A 136 -3.92 11.33 -11.22
CA PRO A 136 -4.72 11.04 -12.41
C PRO A 136 -5.11 12.29 -13.21
N ASN A 137 -5.03 13.48 -12.62
CA ASN A 137 -5.35 14.73 -13.32
C ASN A 137 -4.23 15.15 -14.28
N VAL A 138 -2.98 14.86 -13.92
CA VAL A 138 -1.80 15.21 -14.73
C VAL A 138 -1.22 14.01 -15.47
N GLY A 139 -1.50 12.78 -15.03
CA GLY A 139 -1.12 11.53 -15.69
C GLY A 139 0.32 11.08 -15.43
N TYR A 140 0.99 11.62 -14.40
CA TYR A 140 2.34 11.23 -13.99
C TYR A 140 2.50 11.35 -12.47
N ALA A 141 3.56 10.77 -11.91
CA ALA A 141 3.75 10.78 -10.46
C ALA A 141 4.34 12.11 -9.97
N THR A 142 3.74 12.65 -8.91
CA THR A 142 4.12 13.91 -8.29
C THR A 142 4.31 13.73 -6.79
N CYS A 143 5.16 14.57 -6.20
CA CYS A 143 5.29 14.61 -4.75
C CYS A 143 4.06 15.28 -4.13
N SER A 144 3.38 14.55 -3.26
CA SER A 144 2.30 15.07 -2.41
C SER A 144 2.86 15.61 -1.09
N ASP A 145 2.00 16.08 -0.19
CA ASP A 145 2.37 16.44 1.18
C ASP A 145 2.26 15.26 2.16
N GLY A 146 1.91 14.06 1.70
CA GLY A 146 1.71 12.87 2.52
C GLY A 146 0.47 12.93 3.43
N GLY A 147 -0.51 13.77 3.09
CA GLY A 147 -1.75 13.90 3.85
C GLY A 147 -2.59 12.61 3.87
N LEU A 148 -3.69 12.63 4.63
CA LEU A 148 -4.63 11.52 4.71
C LEU A 148 -5.17 11.14 3.32
N GLY A 149 -5.05 9.86 2.96
CA GLY A 149 -5.44 9.34 1.65
C GLY A 149 -4.42 9.57 0.53
N ALA A 150 -3.25 10.15 0.81
CA ALA A 150 -2.14 10.17 -0.16
C ALA A 150 -1.60 8.75 -0.36
N MET A 151 -1.30 8.35 -1.60
CA MET A 151 -0.65 7.05 -1.84
C MET A 151 0.76 7.06 -1.25
N CYS A 152 1.24 5.90 -0.81
CA CYS A 152 2.57 5.71 -0.24
C CYS A 152 3.09 4.32 -0.64
N ASP A 153 4.41 4.11 -0.65
CA ASP A 153 4.99 2.88 -1.17
C ASP A 153 5.15 1.78 -0.13
N THR A 154 5.53 2.15 1.10
CA THR A 154 5.99 1.17 2.09
C THR A 154 4.95 0.94 3.20
N PRO A 155 4.20 -0.17 3.17
CA PRO A 155 3.16 -0.44 4.16
C PRO A 155 3.76 -0.59 5.57
N GLY A 156 3.01 -0.14 6.57
CA GLY A 156 3.38 -0.16 7.99
C GLY A 156 4.47 0.84 8.38
N GLN A 157 4.92 1.69 7.46
CA GLN A 157 5.87 2.76 7.75
C GLN A 157 5.18 4.12 7.64
N GLN A 158 5.72 5.11 8.36
CA GLN A 158 5.35 6.51 8.15
C GLN A 158 5.88 7.03 6.80
N GLY A 159 6.62 6.23 6.01
CA GLY A 159 7.32 6.63 4.78
C GLY A 159 6.51 7.60 3.92
N GLY A 160 6.93 8.87 3.94
CA GLY A 160 6.29 9.98 3.24
C GLY A 160 5.00 10.54 3.85
N CYS A 161 4.29 9.81 4.71
CA CYS A 161 3.06 10.26 5.36
C CYS A 161 3.32 11.33 6.44
N GLN A 162 2.33 12.21 6.64
CA GLN A 162 2.35 13.22 7.71
C GLN A 162 2.40 12.60 9.10
N ASP A 163 2.80 13.42 10.09
CA ASP A 163 2.85 13.01 11.49
C ASP A 163 1.51 12.48 11.99
N GLY A 164 1.53 11.29 12.59
CA GLY A 164 0.33 10.60 13.08
C GLY A 164 -0.36 9.72 12.04
N LEU A 165 0.15 9.65 10.81
CA LEU A 165 -0.33 8.73 9.77
C LEU A 165 0.67 7.60 9.54
N VAL A 166 0.15 6.49 9.04
CA VAL A 166 0.89 5.29 8.65
C VAL A 166 0.43 4.85 7.27
N CYS A 167 1.38 4.41 6.45
CA CYS A 167 1.07 3.85 5.16
C CYS A 167 0.35 2.51 5.34
N ALA A 168 -0.94 2.43 4.99
CA ALA A 168 -1.75 1.23 5.19
C ALA A 168 -2.34 0.75 3.86
N GLU A 169 -2.36 -0.56 3.68
CA GLU A 169 -3.03 -1.19 2.53
C GLU A 169 -4.55 -1.03 2.71
N LEU A 170 -5.19 -0.40 1.73
CA LEU A 170 -6.64 -0.22 1.71
C LEU A 170 -7.36 -1.34 0.94
N LEU A 171 -6.73 -1.81 -0.13
CA LEU A 171 -7.24 -2.83 -1.04
C LEU A 171 -6.17 -3.90 -1.27
N ASP A 172 -6.48 -5.15 -0.93
CA ASP A 172 -5.63 -6.28 -1.29
C ASP A 172 -5.80 -6.60 -2.77
N THR A 173 -4.92 -6.03 -3.59
CA THR A 173 -4.89 -6.29 -5.03
C THR A 173 -4.14 -7.58 -5.37
N MET A 174 -3.84 -8.42 -4.37
CA MET A 174 -2.99 -9.61 -4.49
C MET A 174 -1.62 -9.31 -5.11
N GLY A 175 -1.10 -8.12 -4.83
CA GLY A 175 0.19 -7.63 -5.34
C GLY A 175 0.16 -7.15 -6.80
N PHE A 176 -1.02 -6.93 -7.38
CA PHE A 176 -1.12 -6.37 -8.73
C PHE A 176 -0.72 -4.89 -8.78
N PHE A 177 -1.15 -4.11 -7.77
CA PHE A 177 -0.72 -2.72 -7.55
C PHE A 177 -0.64 -2.40 -6.05
N PRO A 178 0.38 -1.67 -5.59
CA PRO A 178 0.43 -1.21 -4.21
C PRO A 178 -0.68 -0.18 -3.97
N ALA A 179 -1.79 -0.60 -3.36
CA ALA A 179 -2.90 0.26 -2.98
C ALA A 179 -2.75 0.69 -1.50
N ASN A 180 -1.56 1.20 -1.17
CA ASN A 180 -1.28 1.72 0.16
C ASN A 180 -1.52 3.22 0.20
N PHE A 181 -2.16 3.67 1.26
CA PHE A 181 -2.53 5.06 1.46
C PHE A 181 -2.20 5.49 2.90
N CYS A 182 -1.75 6.72 3.05
CA CYS A 182 -1.54 7.35 4.35
C CYS A 182 -2.87 7.37 5.14
N SER A 183 -2.88 6.63 6.23
CA SER A 183 -4.06 6.29 7.03
C SER A 183 -3.78 6.52 8.50
N GLU A 184 -4.81 6.61 9.33
CA GLU A 184 -4.64 6.76 10.78
C GLU A 184 -4.20 5.45 11.46
N CYS A 185 -4.47 4.32 10.81
CA CYS A 185 -4.27 2.98 11.37
C CYS A 185 -3.99 1.94 10.27
N VAL A 186 -3.29 0.87 10.62
CA VAL A 186 -3.18 -0.34 9.78
C VAL A 186 -4.17 -1.40 10.25
N SER A 187 -4.35 -1.50 11.57
CA SER A 187 -5.16 -2.48 12.26
C SER A 187 -5.88 -1.86 13.47
N ASP A 188 -6.85 -2.56 14.04
CA ASP A 188 -7.55 -2.12 15.27
C ASP A 188 -6.59 -1.86 16.45
N GLY A 189 -5.43 -2.53 16.46
CA GLY A 189 -4.41 -2.34 17.51
C GLY A 189 -3.73 -0.97 17.48
N ASP A 190 -3.81 -0.26 16.35
CA ASP A 190 -3.26 1.09 16.20
C ASP A 190 -4.22 2.16 16.73
N CYS A 191 -5.50 1.80 16.90
CA CYS A 191 -6.54 2.69 17.36
C CYS A 191 -6.64 2.74 18.89
N SER A 192 -6.85 3.93 19.44
CA SER A 192 -6.98 4.16 20.89
C SER A 192 -8.41 3.91 21.37
N ASN A 193 -8.59 3.72 22.69
CA ASN A 193 -9.91 3.65 23.34
C ASN A 193 -10.86 2.53 22.84
N GLY A 194 -10.31 1.46 22.23
CA GLY A 194 -11.13 0.37 21.69
C GLY A 194 -11.85 0.74 20.40
N GLN A 195 -11.37 1.75 19.69
CA GLN A 195 -11.79 2.08 18.33
C GLN A 195 -11.32 1.01 17.34
N LEU A 196 -11.97 0.97 16.19
CA LEU A 196 -11.74 0.00 15.12
C LEU A 196 -11.15 0.72 13.91
N CYS A 197 -10.29 0.03 13.16
CA CYS A 197 -9.64 0.58 11.99
C CYS A 197 -10.50 0.32 10.74
N SER A 198 -11.39 1.25 10.40
CA SER A 198 -12.34 1.07 9.30
C SER A 198 -11.85 1.77 8.03
N PRO A 199 -11.94 1.12 6.85
CA PRO A 199 -11.63 1.76 5.58
C PRO A 199 -12.70 2.78 5.18
N THR A 200 -12.27 3.90 4.61
CA THR A 200 -13.10 4.87 3.90
C THR A 200 -12.67 4.84 2.45
N TYR A 201 -13.58 4.47 1.55
CA TYR A 201 -13.29 4.38 0.12
C TYR A 201 -13.73 5.65 -0.61
N ASP A 202 -12.86 6.15 -1.49
CA ASP A 202 -13.21 7.12 -2.52
C ASP A 202 -13.32 6.39 -3.86
N THR A 203 -14.56 6.02 -4.23
CA THR A 203 -14.83 5.28 -5.46
C THR A 203 -14.58 6.12 -6.73
N MET A 204 -14.52 7.46 -6.62
CA MET A 204 -14.23 8.32 -7.77
C MET A 204 -12.73 8.35 -8.06
N ALA A 205 -11.90 8.38 -7.01
CA ALA A 205 -10.45 8.40 -7.13
C ALA A 205 -9.82 6.98 -7.15
N LEU A 206 -10.60 5.92 -6.97
CA LEU A 206 -10.11 4.56 -6.67
C LEU A 206 -9.08 4.58 -5.53
N GLY A 207 -9.36 5.40 -4.51
CA GLY A 207 -8.48 5.62 -3.38
C GLY A 207 -9.24 5.55 -2.06
N GLY A 208 -8.63 6.11 -1.02
CA GLY A 208 -9.23 6.19 0.30
C GLY A 208 -8.20 6.17 1.40
N TYR A 209 -8.65 5.91 2.62
CA TYR A 209 -7.80 5.83 3.81
C TYR A 209 -8.47 4.98 4.89
N LYS A 210 -7.71 4.49 5.85
CA LYS A 210 -8.26 3.87 7.07
C LYS A 210 -8.29 4.89 8.20
N ALA A 211 -9.39 4.91 8.94
CA ALA A 211 -9.59 5.81 10.08
C ALA A 211 -10.02 5.04 11.32
N CYS A 212 -9.67 5.57 12.50
CA CYS A 212 -10.09 5.00 13.77
C CYS A 212 -11.51 5.46 14.10
N VAL A 213 -12.45 4.52 14.09
CA VAL A 213 -13.88 4.77 14.31
C VAL A 213 -14.37 4.12 15.59
N ASP A 214 -15.36 4.70 16.24
CA ASP A 214 -16.00 4.07 17.40
C ASP A 214 -16.85 2.86 16.94
N PRO A 215 -16.98 1.80 17.75
CA PRO A 215 -17.88 0.70 17.42
C PRO A 215 -19.33 1.17 17.20
N GLY A 216 -19.96 0.69 16.14
CA GLY A 216 -21.32 1.03 15.75
C GLY A 216 -21.49 2.46 15.24
N SER A 217 -20.40 3.13 14.83
CA SER A 217 -20.46 4.52 14.35
C SER A 217 -20.46 4.65 12.83
N VAL A 218 -20.04 3.62 12.09
CA VAL A 218 -19.95 3.67 10.64
C VAL A 218 -21.35 3.58 10.03
N PRO A 219 -21.81 4.60 9.29
CA PRO A 219 -23.13 4.57 8.64
C PRO A 219 -23.24 3.43 7.62
N ASN A 220 -24.48 3.08 7.26
CA ASN A 220 -24.70 2.26 6.08
C ASN A 220 -24.11 2.94 4.83
N ASP A 221 -23.81 2.14 3.82
CA ASP A 221 -23.22 2.61 2.55
C ASP A 221 -21.79 3.16 2.71
N GLN A 222 -21.08 2.76 3.77
CA GLN A 222 -19.68 3.12 4.02
C GLN A 222 -18.80 1.87 4.12
N GLY A 223 -17.49 2.06 3.98
CA GLY A 223 -16.51 0.98 4.02
C GLY A 223 -16.36 0.34 5.41
N CYS A 224 -16.14 -0.96 5.45
CA CYS A 224 -15.85 -1.72 6.66
C CYS A 224 -14.84 -2.84 6.40
N ASP A 225 -14.16 -3.31 7.44
CA ASP A 225 -13.23 -4.45 7.35
C ASP A 225 -13.99 -5.79 7.40
N HIS A 226 -14.43 -6.28 6.23
CA HIS A 226 -15.22 -7.52 6.15
C HIS A 226 -14.45 -8.80 6.54
N LEU A 227 -13.11 -8.72 6.63
CA LEU A 227 -12.27 -9.85 7.04
C LEU A 227 -11.93 -9.81 8.53
N GLY A 228 -12.25 -8.70 9.20
CA GLY A 228 -11.92 -8.44 10.60
C GLY A 228 -13.11 -7.97 11.42
N SER A 229 -13.00 -6.78 11.99
CA SER A 229 -13.97 -6.22 12.95
C SER A 229 -15.10 -5.41 12.32
N GLY A 230 -15.30 -5.52 10.99
CA GLY A 230 -16.24 -4.68 10.23
C GLY A 230 -17.65 -4.64 10.79
N ASP A 231 -18.22 -5.78 11.20
CA ASP A 231 -19.55 -5.84 11.82
C ASP A 231 -19.66 -4.96 13.07
N GLN A 232 -18.59 -4.88 13.86
CA GLN A 232 -18.55 -4.07 15.06
C GLN A 232 -18.43 -2.57 14.75
N ALA A 233 -17.88 -2.21 13.59
CA ALA A 233 -17.77 -0.82 13.16
C ALA A 233 -19.12 -0.29 12.62
N CYS A 234 -19.87 -1.13 11.89
CA CYS A 234 -21.14 -0.77 11.27
C CYS A 234 -22.24 -0.45 12.29
N MET A 235 -22.93 0.67 12.09
CA MET A 235 -24.05 1.11 12.93
C MET A 235 -25.20 0.09 12.98
N SER A 236 -25.39 -0.65 11.90
CA SER A 236 -26.35 -1.74 11.78
C SER A 236 -25.90 -3.05 12.44
N GLY A 237 -24.60 -3.21 12.68
CA GLY A 237 -23.98 -4.46 13.07
C GLY A 237 -23.66 -5.42 11.93
N TYR A 238 -23.78 -4.99 10.66
CA TYR A 238 -23.57 -5.85 9.48
C TYR A 238 -22.61 -5.22 8.48
N CYS A 239 -21.51 -5.92 8.22
CA CYS A 239 -20.53 -5.66 7.18
C CYS A 239 -20.55 -6.82 6.17
N SER A 240 -20.75 -6.52 4.90
CA SER A 240 -20.80 -7.56 3.85
C SER A 240 -19.88 -7.21 2.69
N ALA A 241 -19.32 -8.24 2.06
CA ALA A 241 -18.46 -8.05 0.90
C ALA A 241 -19.28 -7.60 -0.32
N ALA A 242 -18.90 -6.48 -0.91
CA ALA A 242 -19.36 -5.98 -2.19
C ALA A 242 -18.32 -6.29 -3.26
N ASP A 243 -18.78 -6.81 -4.39
CA ASP A 243 -17.95 -7.09 -5.54
C ASP A 243 -17.74 -5.81 -6.37
N VAL A 244 -16.48 -5.38 -6.48
CA VAL A 244 -16.03 -4.32 -7.38
C VAL A 244 -15.61 -4.97 -8.69
N MET A 245 -16.51 -4.91 -9.68
CA MET A 245 -16.24 -5.29 -11.08
C MET A 245 -15.76 -6.75 -11.31
N GLY A 246 -16.05 -7.68 -10.40
CA GLY A 246 -15.79 -9.11 -10.52
C GLY A 246 -14.38 -9.54 -10.10
N PHE A 247 -13.56 -8.65 -9.56
CA PHE A 247 -12.14 -8.95 -9.27
C PHE A 247 -11.66 -8.52 -7.89
N LEU A 248 -12.42 -7.70 -7.17
CA LEU A 248 -12.03 -7.16 -5.89
C LEU A 248 -13.23 -7.14 -4.96
N GLU A 249 -13.07 -7.68 -3.76
CA GLU A 249 -14.09 -7.65 -2.71
C GLU A 249 -13.74 -6.54 -1.72
N ILE A 250 -14.71 -5.67 -1.41
CA ILE A 250 -14.57 -4.63 -0.39
C ILE A 250 -15.70 -4.74 0.61
N GLY A 251 -15.45 -4.43 1.88
CA GLY A 251 -16.50 -4.48 2.90
C GLY A 251 -17.37 -3.22 2.84
N VAL A 252 -18.68 -3.39 2.87
CA VAL A 252 -19.64 -2.28 2.94
C VAL A 252 -20.65 -2.53 4.06
N CYS A 253 -20.87 -1.53 4.91
CA CYS A 253 -21.88 -1.56 5.95
C CYS A 253 -23.28 -1.56 5.33
N GLY A 254 -24.12 -2.51 5.73
CA GLY A 254 -25.49 -2.68 5.22
C GLY A 254 -26.52 -2.87 6.34
N GLU A 255 -27.80 -2.87 6.01
CA GLU A 255 -28.90 -3.09 6.95
C GLU A 255 -29.05 -4.55 7.39
N CYS A 256 -28.44 -5.47 6.64
CA CYS A 256 -28.65 -6.90 6.78
C CYS A 256 -27.45 -7.70 6.32
N ASP A 257 -27.44 -8.98 6.68
CA ASP A 257 -26.49 -9.98 6.20
C ASP A 257 -27.13 -10.79 5.05
N PRO A 258 -26.57 -10.74 3.83
CA PRO A 258 -27.13 -11.43 2.66
C PRO A 258 -27.01 -12.96 2.74
N ASP A 259 -26.07 -13.50 3.53
CA ASP A 259 -25.87 -14.95 3.65
C ASP A 259 -26.86 -15.59 4.62
N THR A 260 -27.17 -14.88 5.71
CA THR A 260 -28.08 -15.38 6.75
C THR A 260 -29.48 -14.80 6.67
N ASN A 261 -29.69 -13.78 5.84
CA ASN A 261 -30.91 -12.98 5.77
C ASN A 261 -31.28 -12.34 7.13
N MET A 262 -30.29 -12.13 8.00
CA MET A 262 -30.46 -11.46 9.29
C MET A 262 -30.50 -9.95 9.11
N GLY A 263 -31.24 -9.24 9.96
CA GLY A 263 -31.46 -7.79 9.85
C GLY A 263 -32.78 -7.43 9.15
N CYS A 264 -33.30 -8.32 8.30
CA CYS A 264 -34.57 -8.10 7.59
C CYS A 264 -35.81 -8.57 8.34
N GLY A 265 -36.94 -7.92 8.05
CA GLY A 265 -38.25 -8.30 8.58
C GLY A 265 -38.76 -9.64 8.03
N MET A 266 -39.80 -10.19 8.67
CA MET A 266 -40.47 -11.39 8.15
C MET A 266 -40.97 -11.14 6.72
N ASN A 267 -40.55 -12.02 5.78
CA ASN A 267 -40.82 -11.97 4.34
C ASN A 267 -40.04 -10.92 3.53
N GLN A 268 -38.97 -10.36 4.08
CA GLN A 268 -38.00 -9.58 3.31
C GLN A 268 -36.77 -10.44 3.01
N THR A 269 -36.11 -10.12 1.89
CA THR A 269 -34.83 -10.70 1.49
C THR A 269 -33.76 -9.61 1.54
N CYS A 270 -32.60 -9.94 2.08
CA CYS A 270 -31.44 -9.10 2.07
C CYS A 270 -30.82 -9.14 0.67
N SER A 271 -30.84 -7.99 -0.01
CA SER A 271 -30.12 -7.81 -1.27
C SER A 271 -28.64 -7.58 -0.97
N PRO A 272 -27.70 -8.19 -1.72
CA PRO A 272 -26.27 -8.04 -1.48
C PRO A 272 -25.83 -6.58 -1.70
N PRO A 273 -24.74 -6.14 -1.06
CA PRO A 273 -24.18 -4.83 -1.29
C PRO A 273 -23.59 -4.73 -2.71
N THR A 274 -23.45 -3.50 -3.22
CA THR A 274 -22.87 -3.21 -4.53
C THR A 274 -21.89 -2.06 -4.42
N ALA A 275 -20.80 -2.14 -5.20
CA ALA A 275 -19.84 -1.06 -5.34
C ALA A 275 -19.69 -0.71 -6.83
N ASP A 276 -20.09 0.51 -7.19
CA ASP A 276 -20.03 1.00 -8.58
C ASP A 276 -19.55 2.45 -8.67
N GLN A 277 -19.57 3.02 -9.87
CA GLN A 277 -19.16 4.42 -10.10
C GLN A 277 -20.07 5.45 -9.39
N GLY A 278 -21.27 5.04 -8.99
CA GLY A 278 -22.21 5.84 -8.18
C GLY A 278 -21.91 5.81 -6.68
N GLY A 279 -20.98 4.95 -6.23
CA GLY A 279 -20.58 4.84 -4.84
C GLY A 279 -20.73 3.43 -4.28
N LEU A 280 -20.76 3.36 -2.96
CA LEU A 280 -21.07 2.15 -2.23
C LEU A 280 -22.57 2.13 -1.91
N SER A 281 -23.19 0.96 -2.05
CA SER A 281 -24.51 0.68 -1.52
C SER A 281 -24.40 -0.57 -0.65
N GLY A 282 -24.72 -0.43 0.62
CA GLY A 282 -24.79 -1.53 1.56
C GLY A 282 -25.91 -2.50 1.22
N ALA A 283 -25.89 -3.66 1.88
CA ALA A 283 -26.97 -4.63 1.78
C ALA A 283 -28.27 -4.03 2.31
N THR A 284 -29.39 -4.25 1.62
CA THR A 284 -30.70 -3.65 1.98
C THR A 284 -31.81 -4.67 1.97
N CYS A 285 -32.82 -4.46 2.82
CA CYS A 285 -33.97 -5.35 2.91
C CYS A 285 -35.06 -5.00 1.89
N GLY A 286 -35.48 -5.97 1.07
CA GLY A 286 -36.47 -5.82 0.00
C GLY A 286 -37.49 -6.95 -0.10
#